data_AF-A0A534TMN0-F1
#
_entry.id   AF-A0A534TMN0-F1
#
_cell.length_a   1.000
_cell.length_b   1.000
_cell.length_c   1.000
_cell.angle_alpha   90.00
_cell.angle_beta   90.00
_cell.angle_gamma   90.00
#
_symmetry.space_group_name_H-M   'P 1'
#
loop_
_entity.id
_entity.type
_entity.pdbx_description
1 polymer ?
#
loop_
_entity_poly.entity_id
_entity_poly.type
_entity_poly.pdbx_seq_one_letter_code
_entity_poly.pdbx_strand_id
1 'polypeptide(L)'
;MKRALPLAAVLAACSLREPRVGTSACTSSGQCSSANVCFLGECRPPAANLSVVRVEVRPPNGSQFAVRTQQVDLRASVLNDFSLTAPLSGSGTVTQDGSGVDGGTVVFTDHLPVIPDRVEQVVATTDASGVYRPRVPQGVWEVRVLPPAPLPPLRAGPLDTTASPSLDFALPAAATLTTYHGGLIVSEDGGPVPGASVTAIDSEGVALSATSVSDANAGYSLLLPPDALPFWLQIGPGIDADGGSVQPALDPFPTYPPVPYATTVALPLPPPATLTVRVVDGAGELVPSARIYVRSAGTAWTLARSVVADIGEAAIALREGDYFVQAAPPTDATSPGVSASKPVTLPLATAFELNCPAKLRRLGQILGPNGKAVGQNFQIVATRIADGLIPTRAASTTSTDAFGVFRFVGDAGSWRFEIVPPPDVRLPRTVVGVTLYATDAQDSSMESIRMSQPLPVGGVVTGRVSPGGPDAVVTNAMVSFFSLDSSAHSVLLGSARTDSLGHYDVVLPDVAQPVVGP
;
A
#
# COMPACT_ATOMS: atom_id res chain seq x y z
N MET A 1 -17.27 1.44 -32.15
CA MET A 1 -15.85 1.88 -32.04
C MET A 1 -15.47 1.88 -30.58
N LYS A 2 -14.63 0.93 -30.17
CA LYS A 2 -14.27 0.64 -28.77
C LYS A 2 -13.26 1.69 -28.29
N ARG A 3 -13.61 2.47 -27.26
CA ARG A 3 -12.70 3.41 -26.59
C ARG A 3 -11.90 2.64 -25.54
N ALA A 4 -10.59 2.56 -25.73
CA ALA A 4 -9.64 2.08 -24.73
C ALA A 4 -9.43 3.20 -23.71
N LEU A 5 -9.74 2.94 -22.44
CA LEU A 5 -9.26 3.74 -21.32
C LEU A 5 -7.79 3.36 -21.07
N PRO A 6 -6.85 4.31 -20.99
CA PRO A 6 -5.56 4.03 -20.38
C PRO A 6 -5.76 3.99 -18.87
N LEU A 7 -5.69 2.79 -18.30
CA LEU A 7 -5.48 2.60 -16.86
C LEU A 7 -4.07 3.13 -16.56
N ALA A 8 -3.97 4.31 -15.96
CA ALA A 8 -2.77 4.72 -15.24
C ALA A 8 -2.69 3.86 -13.97
N ALA A 9 -2.14 2.65 -14.10
CA ALA A 9 -1.75 1.83 -12.97
C ALA A 9 -0.56 2.52 -12.29
N VAL A 10 -0.83 3.16 -11.16
CA VAL A 10 0.22 3.55 -10.21
C VAL A 10 0.85 2.25 -9.72
N LEU A 11 1.92 1.82 -10.38
CA LEU A 11 2.82 0.81 -9.86
C LEU A 11 3.55 1.44 -8.69
N ALA A 12 2.97 1.27 -7.49
CA ALA A 12 3.74 1.40 -6.27
C ALA A 12 4.89 0.41 -6.37
N ALA A 13 6.11 0.91 -6.61
CA ALA A 13 7.31 0.19 -6.26
C ALA A 13 7.21 -0.04 -4.75
N CYS A 14 6.67 -1.19 -4.35
CA CYS A 14 6.73 -1.65 -2.98
C CYS A 14 8.21 -1.84 -2.67
N SER A 15 8.84 -0.79 -2.12
CA SER A 15 10.12 -0.95 -1.44
C SER A 15 9.95 -2.12 -0.48
N LEU A 16 10.81 -3.14 -0.61
CA LEU A 16 10.91 -4.24 0.33
C LEU A 16 11.25 -3.65 1.69
N ARG A 17 10.21 -3.23 2.43
CA ARG A 17 10.35 -2.63 3.75
C ARG A 17 10.72 -3.73 4.71
N GLU A 18 11.60 -3.38 5.64
CA GLU A 18 11.96 -4.23 6.77
C GLU A 18 10.68 -4.69 7.50
N PRO A 19 10.56 -5.97 7.88
CA PRO A 19 9.38 -6.48 8.57
C PRO A 19 9.11 -5.68 9.84
N ARG A 20 7.87 -5.21 9.98
CA ARG A 20 7.43 -4.39 11.11
C ARG A 20 7.23 -5.29 12.35
N VAL A 21 7.99 -4.98 13.40
CA VAL A 21 7.86 -5.24 14.86
C VAL A 21 6.56 -5.99 15.26
N GLY A 22 6.58 -7.16 15.89
CA GLY A 22 7.01 -7.45 17.27
C GLY A 22 5.84 -7.77 18.23
N THR A 23 4.58 -7.61 17.80
CA THR A 23 3.40 -8.05 18.55
C THR A 23 3.08 -9.52 18.31
N SER A 24 2.79 -10.27 19.38
CA SER A 24 2.41 -11.68 19.26
C SER A 24 1.04 -11.81 18.58
N ALA A 25 0.96 -12.71 17.59
CA ALA A 25 -0.29 -13.10 16.97
C ALA A 25 -1.20 -13.81 17.97
N CYS A 26 -2.51 -13.65 17.80
CA CYS A 26 -3.51 -14.31 18.63
C CYS A 26 -4.81 -14.62 17.88
N THR A 27 -5.51 -15.65 18.34
CA THR A 27 -6.88 -16.01 18.00
C THR A 27 -7.83 -15.79 19.18
N SER A 28 -7.31 -15.63 20.41
CA SER A 28 -8.08 -15.32 21.61
C SER A 28 -7.27 -14.53 22.64
N SER A 29 -7.92 -13.76 23.51
CA SER A 29 -7.23 -13.01 24.58
C SER A 29 -6.51 -13.91 25.59
N GLY A 30 -6.88 -15.18 25.68
CA GLY A 30 -6.18 -16.15 26.56
C GLY A 30 -4.75 -16.48 26.11
N GLN A 31 -4.41 -16.19 24.85
CA GLN A 31 -3.04 -16.34 24.32
C GLN A 31 -2.18 -15.10 24.58
N CYS A 32 -2.78 -14.02 25.08
CA CYS A 32 -2.08 -12.78 25.42
C CYS A 32 -1.65 -12.79 26.88
N SER A 33 -0.66 -11.97 27.22
CA SER A 33 -0.33 -11.70 28.63
C SER A 33 -1.56 -11.15 29.36
N SER A 34 -1.67 -11.38 30.68
CA SER A 34 -2.84 -11.02 31.49
C SER A 34 -3.29 -9.56 31.41
N ALA A 35 -2.40 -8.64 31.02
CA ALA A 35 -2.68 -7.22 30.82
C ALA A 35 -3.10 -6.84 29.38
N ASN A 36 -3.19 -7.79 28.45
CA ASN A 36 -3.44 -7.54 27.03
C ASN A 36 -4.71 -8.29 26.55
N VAL A 37 -5.32 -7.78 25.49
CA VAL A 37 -6.47 -8.39 24.81
C VAL A 37 -6.08 -8.74 23.37
N CYS A 38 -6.72 -9.77 22.82
CA CYS A 38 -6.57 -10.08 21.40
C CYS A 38 -7.48 -9.18 20.57
N PHE A 39 -6.89 -8.31 19.75
CA PHE A 39 -7.64 -7.37 18.90
C PHE A 39 -7.04 -7.35 17.50
N LEU A 40 -7.87 -7.61 16.48
CA LEU A 40 -7.45 -7.76 15.07
C LEU A 40 -6.34 -8.79 14.86
N GLY A 41 -6.29 -9.81 15.72
CA GLY A 41 -5.28 -10.87 15.64
C GLY A 41 -3.94 -10.57 16.30
N GLU A 42 -3.86 -9.48 17.05
CA GLU A 42 -2.64 -9.05 17.75
C GLU A 42 -2.92 -8.87 19.25
N CYS A 43 -1.99 -9.29 20.09
CA CYS A 43 -2.07 -9.01 21.53
C CYS A 43 -1.73 -7.55 21.79
N ARG A 44 -2.72 -6.79 22.29
CA ARG A 44 -2.61 -5.34 22.50
C ARG A 44 -2.99 -4.94 23.92
N PRO A 45 -2.36 -3.88 24.48
CA PRO A 45 -2.83 -3.29 25.71
C PRO A 45 -4.29 -2.84 25.57
N PRO A 46 -5.16 -3.06 26.57
CA PRO A 46 -6.50 -2.52 26.59
C PRO A 46 -6.38 -0.99 26.63
N ALA A 47 -6.94 -0.34 25.63
CA ALA A 47 -6.90 1.10 25.52
C ALA A 47 -8.26 1.62 25.07
N ALA A 48 -8.64 2.80 25.58
CA ALA A 48 -9.91 3.44 25.25
C ALA A 48 -10.09 3.75 23.76
N ASN A 49 -8.99 3.75 22.98
CA ASN A 49 -9.03 3.94 21.54
C ASN A 49 -9.40 2.67 20.75
N LEU A 50 -9.48 1.49 21.37
CA LEU A 50 -9.90 0.26 20.68
C LEU A 50 -11.40 0.28 20.33
N SER A 51 -12.21 1.06 21.07
CA SER A 51 -13.63 1.30 20.76
C SER A 51 -13.87 2.47 19.80
N VAL A 52 -12.82 3.23 19.49
CA VAL A 52 -12.88 4.32 18.52
C VAL A 52 -12.64 3.73 17.13
N VAL A 53 -13.70 3.67 16.35
CA VAL A 53 -13.68 3.23 14.96
C VAL A 53 -13.64 4.42 14.02
N ARG A 54 -13.11 4.22 12.83
CA ARG A 54 -13.12 5.20 11.75
C ARG A 54 -14.17 4.77 10.73
N VAL A 55 -15.00 5.69 10.31
CA VAL A 55 -16.09 5.43 9.38
C VAL A 55 -15.81 6.14 8.08
N GLU A 56 -15.98 5.43 6.97
CA GLU A 56 -16.04 6.00 5.61
C GLU A 56 -17.47 5.81 5.10
N VAL A 57 -18.13 6.91 4.74
CA VAL A 57 -19.42 6.90 4.06
C VAL A 57 -19.21 7.30 2.61
N ARG A 58 -19.33 6.34 1.70
CA ARG A 58 -19.15 6.52 0.27
C ARG A 58 -20.52 6.52 -0.42
N PRO A 59 -20.96 7.66 -0.99
CA PRO A 59 -22.22 7.70 -1.72
C PRO A 59 -22.15 6.83 -2.99
N PRO A 60 -23.30 6.44 -3.58
CA PRO A 60 -23.30 5.66 -4.82
C PRO A 60 -22.63 6.44 -5.97
N ASN A 61 -22.12 5.70 -6.96
CA ASN A 61 -21.44 6.32 -8.10
C ASN A 61 -22.36 7.31 -8.84
N GLY A 62 -21.82 8.46 -9.24
CA GLY A 62 -22.59 9.56 -9.84
C GLY A 62 -23.41 10.40 -8.86
N SER A 63 -23.35 10.12 -7.55
CA SER A 63 -24.01 10.93 -6.53
C SER A 63 -23.47 12.37 -6.50
N GLN A 64 -24.38 13.32 -6.24
CA GLN A 64 -24.05 14.73 -6.01
C GLN A 64 -23.29 14.99 -4.70
N PHE A 65 -23.22 13.99 -3.81
CA PHE A 65 -22.50 14.09 -2.54
C PHE A 65 -21.06 13.58 -2.65
N ALA A 66 -20.22 14.02 -1.71
CA ALA A 66 -18.84 13.58 -1.56
C ALA A 66 -18.70 12.45 -0.53
N VAL A 67 -17.55 11.78 -0.54
CA VAL A 67 -17.15 10.86 0.53
C VAL A 67 -17.00 11.64 1.83
N ARG A 68 -17.42 11.04 2.95
CA ARG A 68 -17.19 11.57 4.29
C ARG A 68 -16.45 10.55 5.13
N THR A 69 -15.46 11.01 5.88
CA THR A 69 -14.76 10.21 6.89
C THR A 69 -14.94 10.82 8.28
N GLN A 70 -15.05 10.00 9.32
CA GLN A 70 -15.26 10.45 10.70
C GLN A 70 -14.79 9.41 11.72
N GLN A 71 -14.40 9.83 12.93
CA GLN A 71 -14.20 8.93 14.06
C GLN A 71 -15.47 8.83 14.91
N VAL A 72 -15.78 7.61 15.34
CA VAL A 72 -16.94 7.29 16.17
C VAL A 72 -16.47 6.48 17.37
N ASP A 73 -16.86 6.87 18.59
CA ASP A 73 -16.67 6.04 19.78
C ASP A 73 -17.92 5.20 20.02
N LEU A 74 -17.80 3.89 19.75
CA LEU A 74 -18.93 2.96 19.88
C LEU A 74 -19.37 2.71 21.33
N ARG A 75 -18.61 3.20 22.33
CA ARG A 75 -19.06 3.21 23.74
C ARG A 75 -20.11 4.27 23.99
N ALA A 76 -20.05 5.38 23.25
CA ALA A 76 -20.95 6.50 23.43
C ALA A 76 -22.31 6.21 22.78
N SER A 77 -22.30 5.66 21.56
CA SER A 77 -23.53 5.27 20.86
C SER A 77 -23.25 4.26 19.75
N VAL A 78 -24.15 3.27 19.61
CA VAL A 78 -24.23 2.38 18.45
C VAL A 78 -25.14 2.93 17.34
N LEU A 79 -25.89 4.01 17.63
CA LEU A 79 -26.67 4.76 16.65
C LEU A 79 -25.86 5.98 16.19
N ASN A 80 -25.50 6.01 14.91
CA ASN A 80 -24.62 7.03 14.34
C ASN A 80 -25.18 7.54 13.00
N ASP A 81 -25.68 8.77 12.99
CA ASP A 81 -26.17 9.38 11.75
C ASP A 81 -25.06 10.12 11.02
N PHE A 82 -25.09 10.07 9.69
CA PHE A 82 -24.12 10.76 8.84
C PHE A 82 -24.82 11.70 7.87
N SER A 83 -24.25 12.89 7.71
CA SER A 83 -24.72 13.87 6.72
C SER A 83 -23.64 14.10 5.67
N LEU A 84 -23.94 13.83 4.41
CA LEU A 84 -23.02 14.07 3.31
C LEU A 84 -23.21 15.48 2.74
N THR A 85 -22.11 16.09 2.32
CA THR A 85 -22.13 17.41 1.68
C THR A 85 -21.79 17.30 0.21
N ALA A 86 -22.21 18.29 -0.58
CA ALA A 86 -21.71 18.43 -1.95
C ALA A 86 -20.20 18.74 -1.93
N PRO A 87 -19.39 18.13 -2.81
CA PRO A 87 -17.99 18.51 -2.95
C PRO A 87 -17.86 19.92 -3.54
N LEU A 88 -16.74 20.57 -3.28
CA LEU A 88 -16.32 21.73 -4.05
C LEU A 88 -16.17 21.30 -5.50
N SER A 89 -16.97 21.91 -6.36
CA SER A 89 -16.97 21.68 -7.81
C SER A 89 -16.80 23.04 -8.47
N GLY A 90 -15.78 23.20 -9.29
CA GLY A 90 -15.45 24.46 -9.93
C GLY A 90 -14.51 24.28 -11.11
N SER A 91 -14.12 25.39 -11.72
CA SER A 91 -13.00 25.44 -12.66
C SER A 91 -11.88 26.26 -12.03
N GLY A 92 -10.66 25.77 -12.17
CA GLY A 92 -9.46 26.54 -11.89
C GLY A 92 -8.59 26.64 -13.13
N THR A 93 -7.56 27.47 -13.06
CA THR A 93 -6.55 27.61 -14.11
C THR A 93 -5.15 27.35 -13.55
N VAL A 94 -4.28 26.77 -14.36
CA VAL A 94 -2.83 26.77 -14.13
C VAL A 94 -2.20 27.65 -15.19
N THR A 95 -1.49 28.69 -14.75
CA THR A 95 -0.86 29.66 -15.66
C THR A 95 0.62 29.83 -15.38
N GLN A 96 1.37 30.20 -16.41
CA GLN A 96 2.76 30.65 -16.31
C GLN A 96 2.93 31.85 -17.25
N ASP A 97 3.52 32.95 -16.75
CA ASP A 97 3.72 34.18 -17.52
C ASP A 97 2.43 34.69 -18.21
N GLY A 98 1.28 34.49 -17.56
CA GLY A 98 -0.03 34.88 -18.07
C GLY A 98 -0.64 33.96 -19.13
N SER A 99 0.05 32.86 -19.51
CA SER A 99 -0.44 31.85 -20.45
C SER A 99 -0.86 30.58 -19.73
N GLY A 100 -1.87 29.87 -20.26
CA GLY A 100 -2.31 28.58 -19.73
C GLY A 100 -1.28 27.47 -19.94
N VAL A 101 -1.16 26.57 -18.97
CA VAL A 101 -0.24 25.42 -19.02
C VAL A 101 -1.01 24.17 -19.47
N ASP A 102 -0.73 23.67 -20.68
CA ASP A 102 -1.35 22.46 -21.22
C ASP A 102 -0.76 21.18 -20.60
N GLY A 103 -1.58 20.14 -20.41
CA GLY A 103 -1.14 18.81 -19.97
C GLY A 103 -0.55 18.73 -18.56
N GLY A 104 -0.67 19.79 -17.76
CA GLY A 104 -0.31 19.79 -16.35
C GLY A 104 -1.30 18.99 -15.51
N THR A 105 -0.83 18.43 -14.40
CA THR A 105 -1.67 17.67 -13.47
C THR A 105 -1.78 18.39 -12.13
N VAL A 106 -3.00 18.62 -11.67
CA VAL A 106 -3.29 19.16 -10.33
C VAL A 106 -3.73 18.01 -9.44
N VAL A 107 -2.99 17.78 -8.36
CA VAL A 107 -3.22 16.71 -7.39
C VAL A 107 -3.63 17.33 -6.07
N PHE A 108 -4.83 16.99 -5.61
CA PHE A 108 -5.33 17.30 -4.27
C PHE A 108 -5.15 16.04 -3.42
N THR A 109 -4.41 16.13 -2.32
CA THR A 109 -4.20 15.04 -1.37
C THR A 109 -4.79 15.43 -0.03
N ASP A 110 -5.60 14.58 0.59
CA ASP A 110 -6.17 14.84 1.91
C ASP A 110 -5.04 15.14 2.92
N HIS A 111 -5.09 16.30 3.58
CA HIS A 111 -4.01 16.80 4.44
C HIS A 111 -3.89 15.97 5.73
N LEU A 112 -5.02 15.58 6.33
CA LEU A 112 -5.06 14.84 7.59
C LEU A 112 -6.13 13.75 7.51
N PRO A 113 -5.84 12.65 6.79
CA PRO A 113 -6.83 11.60 6.58
C PRO A 113 -7.22 10.98 7.91
N VAL A 114 -8.53 10.93 8.17
CA VAL A 114 -9.10 10.28 9.37
C VAL A 114 -8.69 8.81 9.44
N ILE A 115 -8.55 8.17 8.27
CA ILE A 115 -8.08 6.80 8.10
C ILE A 115 -6.66 6.86 7.47
N PRO A 116 -5.58 6.66 8.26
CA PRO A 116 -4.21 7.02 7.86
C PRO A 116 -3.70 6.44 6.55
N ASP A 117 -4.11 5.22 6.21
CA ASP A 117 -3.71 4.50 5.00
C ASP A 117 -4.71 4.64 3.84
N ARG A 118 -5.79 5.39 4.04
CA ARG A 118 -6.80 5.70 3.01
C ARG A 118 -6.79 7.19 2.72
N VAL A 119 -5.68 7.64 2.14
CA VAL A 119 -5.51 9.02 1.69
C VAL A 119 -6.32 9.23 0.41
N GLU A 120 -7.36 10.04 0.46
CA GLU A 120 -8.12 10.38 -0.74
C GLU A 120 -7.26 11.31 -1.61
N GLN A 121 -7.24 11.04 -2.91
CA GLN A 121 -6.61 11.89 -3.91
C GLN A 121 -7.59 12.23 -5.03
N VAL A 122 -7.65 13.51 -5.37
CA VAL A 122 -8.37 13.99 -6.55
C VAL A 122 -7.35 14.51 -7.54
N VAL A 123 -7.41 14.00 -8.76
CA VAL A 123 -6.48 14.37 -9.83
C VAL A 123 -7.27 14.99 -10.97
N ALA A 124 -6.80 16.14 -11.47
CA ALA A 124 -7.32 16.78 -12.65
C ALA A 124 -6.18 17.17 -13.59
N THR A 125 -6.43 17.11 -14.89
CA THR A 125 -5.47 17.52 -15.92
C THR A 125 -5.93 18.82 -16.54
N THR A 126 -4.99 19.72 -16.83
CA THR A 126 -5.26 20.98 -17.50
C THR A 126 -5.42 20.76 -19.01
N ASP A 127 -6.32 21.52 -19.62
CA ASP A 127 -6.45 21.60 -21.08
C ASP A 127 -5.47 22.63 -21.68
N ALA A 128 -5.53 22.81 -23.00
CA ALA A 128 -4.67 23.75 -23.73
C ALA A 128 -4.77 25.22 -23.29
N SER A 129 -5.84 25.59 -22.57
CA SER A 129 -6.01 26.92 -21.98
C SER A 129 -5.57 26.99 -20.51
N GLY A 130 -5.02 25.89 -19.97
CA GLY A 130 -4.64 25.75 -18.57
C GLY A 130 -5.82 25.46 -17.64
N VAL A 131 -7.04 25.28 -18.17
CA VAL A 131 -8.25 25.09 -17.36
C VAL A 131 -8.35 23.64 -16.90
N TYR A 132 -8.73 23.44 -15.64
CA TYR A 132 -9.04 22.13 -15.06
C TYR A 132 -10.31 22.20 -14.20
N ARG A 133 -10.97 21.05 -13.99
CA ARG A 133 -12.27 20.98 -13.31
C ARG A 133 -12.28 19.87 -12.26
N PRO A 134 -11.86 20.16 -11.02
CA PRO A 134 -11.81 19.15 -9.98
C PRO A 134 -13.18 19.00 -9.28
N ARG A 135 -13.38 17.84 -8.65
CA ARG A 135 -14.52 17.57 -7.76
C ARG A 135 -13.96 17.07 -6.42
N VAL A 136 -13.75 18.00 -5.49
CA VAL A 136 -13.00 17.76 -4.25
C VAL A 136 -13.95 17.73 -3.06
N PRO A 137 -13.96 16.67 -2.22
CA PRO A 137 -14.71 16.68 -0.98
C PRO A 137 -14.39 17.88 -0.07
N GLN A 138 -15.34 18.25 0.78
CA GLN A 138 -15.16 19.34 1.74
C GLN A 138 -14.10 18.96 2.78
N GLY A 139 -13.09 19.81 3.00
CA GLY A 139 -11.97 19.54 3.91
C GLY A 139 -10.72 20.36 3.59
N VAL A 140 -9.60 20.01 4.22
CA VAL A 140 -8.29 20.63 3.98
C VAL A 140 -7.43 19.71 3.12
N TRP A 141 -6.87 20.24 2.04
CA TRP A 141 -6.18 19.47 1.02
C TRP A 141 -4.79 20.04 0.74
N GLU A 142 -3.77 19.20 0.72
CA GLU A 142 -2.49 19.57 0.14
C GLU A 142 -2.60 19.58 -1.38
N VAL A 143 -2.26 20.71 -1.99
CA VAL A 143 -2.35 20.87 -3.45
C VAL A 143 -0.96 20.96 -4.08
N ARG A 144 -0.73 20.05 -5.03
CA ARG A 144 0.48 20.01 -5.84
C ARG A 144 0.13 20.12 -7.32
N VAL A 145 0.81 21.02 -8.02
CA VAL A 145 0.71 21.15 -9.47
C VAL A 145 1.97 20.56 -10.10
N LEU A 146 1.77 19.63 -11.02
CA LEU A 146 2.81 18.95 -11.80
C LEU A 146 2.70 19.42 -13.25
N PRO A 147 3.38 20.51 -13.63
CA PRO A 147 3.45 20.89 -15.03
C PRO A 147 4.23 19.85 -15.85
N PRO A 148 4.07 19.80 -17.18
CA PRO A 148 4.92 18.98 -18.02
C PRO A 148 6.41 19.34 -17.82
N ALA A 149 7.28 18.32 -17.91
CA ALA A 149 8.72 18.54 -17.90
C ALA A 149 9.11 19.53 -19.03
N PRO A 150 10.06 20.45 -18.80
CA PRO A 150 11.01 20.48 -17.69
C PRO A 150 10.61 21.35 -16.49
N LEU A 151 9.39 21.89 -16.43
CA LEU A 151 9.00 22.84 -15.39
C LEU A 151 8.95 22.17 -14.00
N PRO A 152 9.39 22.86 -12.93
CA PRO A 152 9.35 22.31 -11.57
C PRO A 152 7.91 22.19 -11.05
N PRO A 153 7.65 21.22 -10.15
CA PRO A 153 6.35 21.13 -9.47
C PRO A 153 6.14 22.34 -8.55
N LEU A 154 4.89 22.81 -8.47
CA LEU A 154 4.46 23.84 -7.52
C LEU A 154 3.75 23.20 -6.33
N ARG A 155 4.08 23.64 -5.12
CA ARG A 155 3.33 23.35 -3.88
C ARG A 155 2.51 24.58 -3.54
N ALA A 156 1.20 24.50 -3.76
CA ALA A 156 0.31 25.61 -3.43
C ALA A 156 -0.02 25.65 -1.92
N GLY A 157 0.32 24.58 -1.18
CA GLY A 157 0.05 24.43 0.24
C GLY A 157 -1.38 23.94 0.51
N PRO A 158 -1.83 24.05 1.78
CA PRO A 158 -3.15 23.58 2.17
C PRO A 158 -4.26 24.48 1.62
N LEU A 159 -5.26 23.84 1.01
CA LEU A 159 -6.47 24.44 0.47
C LEU A 159 -7.66 23.99 1.32
N ASP A 160 -8.33 24.92 2.00
CA ASP A 160 -9.57 24.64 2.73
C ASP A 160 -10.78 24.84 1.82
N THR A 161 -11.38 23.74 1.38
CA THR A 161 -12.52 23.78 0.46
C THR A 161 -13.82 24.26 1.14
N THR A 162 -13.87 24.29 2.48
CA THR A 162 -15.02 24.80 3.23
C THR A 162 -15.12 26.33 3.20
N ALA A 163 -14.03 27.01 2.85
CA ALA A 163 -13.94 28.46 2.76
C ALA A 163 -14.17 29.03 1.34
N SER A 164 -14.61 28.21 0.38
CA SER A 164 -14.79 28.59 -1.04
C SER A 164 -13.54 29.25 -1.66
N PRO A 165 -12.40 28.54 -1.69
CA PRO A 165 -11.12 29.11 -2.07
C PRO A 165 -11.00 29.30 -3.59
N SER A 166 -10.01 30.11 -4.01
CA SER A 166 -9.61 30.14 -5.42
C SER A 166 -8.97 28.81 -5.82
N LEU A 167 -9.23 28.38 -7.06
CA LEU A 167 -8.62 27.20 -7.69
C LEU A 167 -7.60 27.62 -8.76
N ASP A 168 -7.25 28.89 -8.84
CA ASP A 168 -6.25 29.37 -9.79
C ASP A 168 -4.84 29.28 -9.20
N PHE A 169 -3.94 28.65 -9.93
CA PHE A 169 -2.54 28.48 -9.55
C PHE A 169 -1.63 29.10 -10.61
N ALA A 170 -0.68 29.91 -10.16
CA ALA A 170 0.34 30.50 -11.01
C ALA A 170 1.69 29.81 -10.73
N LEU A 171 2.30 29.25 -11.77
CA LEU A 171 3.67 28.77 -11.70
C LEU A 171 4.63 29.97 -11.65
N PRO A 172 5.83 29.81 -11.05
CA PRO A 172 6.87 30.83 -11.14
C PRO A 172 7.16 31.21 -12.59
N ALA A 173 7.39 32.50 -12.83
CA ALA A 173 7.73 33.03 -14.14
C ALA A 173 8.96 32.30 -14.70
N ALA A 174 8.94 31.90 -15.97
CA ALA A 174 10.01 31.08 -16.54
C ALA A 174 11.38 31.75 -16.43
N ALA A 175 11.41 33.09 -16.52
CA ALA A 175 12.63 33.89 -16.37
C ALA A 175 13.22 33.92 -14.94
N THR A 176 12.45 33.52 -13.92
CA THR A 176 12.91 33.48 -12.52
C THR A 176 13.46 32.12 -12.10
N LEU A 177 13.26 31.10 -12.94
CA LEU A 177 13.74 29.75 -12.68
C LEU A 177 15.25 29.67 -12.92
N THR A 178 15.94 28.92 -12.07
CA THR A 178 17.39 28.72 -12.18
C THR A 178 17.69 27.33 -12.71
N THR A 179 18.54 27.26 -13.74
CA THR A 179 19.01 26.00 -14.32
C THR A 179 20.27 25.54 -13.59
N TYR A 180 20.25 24.31 -13.09
CA TYR A 180 21.40 23.63 -12.49
C TYR A 180 21.86 22.49 -13.38
N HIS A 181 23.13 22.54 -13.77
CA HIS A 181 23.77 21.50 -14.55
C HIS A 181 24.65 20.63 -13.65
N GLY A 182 24.76 19.36 -13.98
CA GLY A 182 25.70 18.47 -13.33
C GLY A 182 26.05 17.27 -14.19
N GLY A 183 27.03 16.50 -13.72
CA GLY A 183 27.46 15.24 -14.31
C GLY A 183 27.49 14.13 -13.27
N LEU A 184 27.20 12.90 -13.71
CA LEU A 184 27.32 11.70 -12.88
C LEU A 184 28.51 10.85 -13.35
N ILE A 185 29.39 10.47 -12.43
CA ILE A 185 30.53 9.60 -12.73
C ILE A 185 30.56 8.39 -11.80
N VAL A 186 31.19 7.32 -12.25
CA VAL A 186 31.53 6.17 -11.40
C VAL A 186 32.73 6.54 -10.52
N SER A 187 32.65 6.22 -9.22
CA SER A 187 33.65 6.65 -8.23
C SER A 187 35.03 6.01 -8.42
N GLU A 188 35.08 4.80 -8.99
CA GLU A 188 36.32 4.01 -9.07
C GLU A 188 37.14 4.31 -10.33
N ASP A 189 36.48 4.49 -11.48
CA ASP A 189 37.14 4.66 -12.79
C ASP A 189 36.85 6.01 -13.47
N GLY A 190 35.94 6.82 -12.92
CA GLY A 190 35.54 8.12 -13.48
C GLY A 190 34.69 8.03 -14.75
N GLY A 191 34.19 6.85 -15.11
CA GLY A 191 33.35 6.66 -16.29
C GLY A 191 31.99 7.37 -16.19
N PRO A 192 31.35 7.74 -17.31
CA PRO A 192 30.05 8.39 -17.30
C PRO A 192 28.94 7.42 -16.85
N VAL A 193 27.96 7.94 -16.11
CA VAL A 193 26.72 7.23 -15.72
C VAL A 193 25.51 7.73 -16.54
N PRO A 194 25.23 7.16 -17.73
CA PRO A 194 24.07 7.52 -18.54
C PRO A 194 22.78 6.83 -18.07
N GLY A 195 21.63 7.42 -18.39
CA GLY A 195 20.30 6.82 -18.18
C GLY A 195 19.77 6.84 -16.74
N ALA A 196 20.47 7.49 -15.81
CA ALA A 196 20.02 7.65 -14.44
C ALA A 196 18.96 8.75 -14.33
N SER A 197 17.89 8.48 -13.59
CA SER A 197 16.93 9.51 -13.19
C SER A 197 17.55 10.40 -12.11
N VAL A 198 17.47 11.71 -12.31
CA VAL A 198 17.95 12.73 -11.36
C VAL A 198 16.82 13.70 -11.08
N THR A 199 16.49 13.86 -9.80
CA THR A 199 15.47 14.80 -9.33
C THR A 199 16.03 15.60 -8.17
N ALA A 200 15.87 16.92 -8.16
CA ALA A 200 16.14 17.72 -6.98
C ALA A 200 15.01 17.52 -5.96
N ILE A 201 15.35 17.28 -4.71
CA ILE A 201 14.44 17.08 -3.58
C ILE A 201 14.84 17.95 -2.40
N ASP A 202 13.87 18.29 -1.55
CA ASP A 202 14.13 18.95 -0.27
C ASP A 202 14.56 17.93 0.82
N SER A 203 14.68 18.41 2.06
CA SER A 203 15.04 17.59 3.23
C SER A 203 14.00 16.54 3.60
N GLU A 204 12.77 16.67 3.09
CA GLU A 204 11.67 15.72 3.31
C GLU A 204 11.56 14.70 2.16
N GLY A 205 12.43 14.79 1.15
CA GLY A 205 12.44 13.92 -0.03
C GLY A 205 11.40 14.30 -1.08
N VAL A 206 10.78 15.48 -0.98
CA VAL A 206 9.75 15.92 -1.91
C VAL A 206 10.38 16.67 -3.07
N ALA A 207 9.97 16.35 -4.29
CA ALA A 207 10.56 16.91 -5.51
C ALA A 207 10.41 18.43 -5.60
N LEU A 208 11.51 19.08 -5.97
CA LEU A 208 11.67 20.51 -6.26
C LEU A 208 11.89 20.78 -7.76
N SER A 209 12.25 19.75 -8.53
CA SER A 209 12.38 19.81 -10.00
C SER A 209 11.53 18.73 -10.67
N ALA A 210 11.33 18.85 -11.98
CA ALA A 210 11.01 17.70 -12.80
C ALA A 210 12.19 16.70 -12.79
N THR A 211 11.90 15.43 -13.05
CA THR A 211 12.94 14.41 -13.24
C THR A 211 13.67 14.65 -14.57
N SER A 212 14.99 14.63 -14.51
CA SER A 212 15.89 14.67 -15.66
C SER A 212 16.56 13.30 -15.82
N VAL A 213 16.94 12.94 -17.04
CA VAL A 213 17.66 11.68 -17.31
C VAL A 213 19.07 12.04 -17.76
N SER A 214 20.08 11.43 -17.15
CA SER A 214 21.47 11.68 -17.53
C SER A 214 21.72 11.20 -18.97
N ASP A 215 22.33 12.07 -19.78
CA ASP A 215 22.61 11.77 -21.19
C ASP A 215 23.78 10.79 -21.36
N ALA A 216 24.17 10.50 -22.61
CA ALA A 216 25.27 9.59 -22.92
C ALA A 216 26.64 10.03 -22.34
N ASN A 217 26.81 11.32 -22.04
CA ASN A 217 27.99 11.89 -21.38
C ASN A 217 27.76 12.06 -19.86
N ALA A 218 26.68 11.49 -19.34
CA ALA A 218 26.20 11.59 -17.96
C ALA A 218 25.83 13.00 -17.49
N GLY A 219 25.63 13.93 -18.42
CA GLY A 219 25.16 15.27 -18.13
C GLY A 219 23.67 15.28 -17.82
N TYR A 220 23.25 16.11 -16.87
CA TYR A 220 21.84 16.37 -16.58
C TYR A 220 21.60 17.87 -16.36
N SER A 221 20.33 18.28 -16.51
CA SER A 221 19.88 19.65 -16.28
C SER A 221 18.59 19.64 -15.48
N LEU A 222 18.54 20.44 -14.41
CA LEU A 222 17.38 20.60 -13.54
C LEU A 222 16.96 22.07 -13.52
N LEU A 223 15.66 22.30 -13.56
CA LEU A 223 15.07 23.64 -13.42
C LEU A 223 14.44 23.75 -12.04
N LEU A 224 14.87 24.73 -11.24
CA LEU A 224 14.43 24.91 -9.85
C LEU A 224 13.88 26.33 -9.62
N PRO A 225 12.93 26.51 -8.68
CA PRO A 225 12.58 27.81 -8.13
C PRO A 225 13.80 28.53 -7.51
N PRO A 226 13.83 29.88 -7.49
CA PRO A 226 14.99 30.65 -7.02
C PRO A 226 15.32 30.46 -5.53
N ASP A 227 14.35 30.03 -4.75
CA ASP A 227 14.36 29.84 -3.30
C ASP A 227 14.48 28.36 -2.88
N ALA A 228 14.82 27.48 -3.82
CA ALA A 228 14.89 26.03 -3.60
C ALA A 228 16.16 25.53 -2.86
N LEU A 229 16.97 26.41 -2.27
CA LEU A 229 18.21 26.04 -1.57
C LEU A 229 18.01 25.94 -0.04
N PRO A 230 18.61 24.94 0.64
CA PRO A 230 19.39 23.83 0.10
C PRO A 230 18.51 22.72 -0.51
N PHE A 231 19.06 21.97 -1.48
CA PHE A 231 18.43 20.76 -2.04
C PHE A 231 19.43 19.61 -2.16
N TRP A 232 18.88 18.40 -2.30
CA TRP A 232 19.61 17.16 -2.54
C TRP A 232 19.18 16.55 -3.86
N LEU A 233 20.00 15.66 -4.40
CA LEU A 233 19.72 14.89 -5.60
C LEU A 233 19.23 13.51 -5.20
N GLN A 234 18.01 13.18 -5.60
CA GLN A 234 17.54 11.80 -5.65
C GLN A 234 17.99 11.20 -6.98
N ILE A 235 18.85 10.19 -6.90
CA ILE A 235 19.43 9.51 -8.07
C ILE A 235 18.99 8.04 -8.05
N GLY A 236 18.50 7.56 -9.18
CA GLY A 236 17.99 6.20 -9.27
C GLY A 236 17.76 5.72 -10.70
N PRO A 237 17.17 4.54 -10.88
CA PRO A 237 16.90 3.99 -12.20
C PRO A 237 15.96 4.89 -13.02
N GLY A 238 16.06 4.82 -14.34
CA GLY A 238 15.04 5.35 -15.27
C GLY A 238 13.64 4.84 -14.91
N ILE A 239 12.60 5.65 -15.17
CA ILE A 239 11.19 5.32 -14.85
C ILE A 239 10.75 3.98 -15.48
N ASP A 240 11.38 3.55 -16.58
CA ASP A 240 11.06 2.32 -17.31
C ASP A 240 11.87 1.08 -16.87
N ALA A 241 12.82 1.20 -15.93
CA ALA A 241 13.77 0.12 -15.65
C ALA A 241 13.24 -0.99 -14.70
N ASP A 242 12.15 -0.73 -13.97
CA ASP A 242 11.57 -1.67 -13.00
C ASP A 242 10.24 -2.29 -13.48
N GLY A 243 9.86 -2.02 -14.73
CA GLY A 243 8.58 -2.41 -15.33
C GLY A 243 8.46 -3.89 -15.69
N GLY A 244 8.77 -4.82 -14.78
CA GLY A 244 8.24 -6.19 -14.65
C GLY A 244 8.04 -7.08 -15.89
N SER A 245 8.58 -6.70 -17.03
CA SER A 245 8.38 -7.31 -18.34
C SER A 245 9.73 -7.62 -18.94
N VAL A 246 9.77 -8.69 -19.71
CA VAL A 246 10.96 -9.35 -20.27
C VAL A 246 11.64 -8.43 -21.30
N GLN A 247 12.21 -7.31 -20.87
CA GLN A 247 13.18 -6.57 -21.67
C GLN A 247 14.58 -7.10 -21.37
N PRO A 248 15.38 -7.42 -22.41
CA PRO A 248 16.74 -7.87 -22.22
C PRO A 248 17.59 -6.74 -21.65
N ALA A 249 18.28 -7.04 -20.55
CA ALA A 249 19.50 -6.37 -20.10
C ALA A 249 19.49 -4.82 -20.08
N LEU A 250 18.58 -4.20 -19.32
CA LEU A 250 18.91 -2.89 -18.77
C LEU A 250 20.01 -3.09 -17.72
N ASP A 251 21.13 -2.37 -17.90
CA ASP A 251 22.21 -2.33 -16.92
C ASP A 251 21.61 -2.02 -15.53
N PRO A 252 21.70 -2.94 -14.54
CA PRO A 252 20.97 -2.81 -13.29
C PRO A 252 21.48 -1.59 -12.51
N PHE A 253 20.67 -0.54 -12.46
CA PHE A 253 21.05 0.71 -11.79
C PHE A 253 20.44 0.80 -10.38
N PRO A 254 21.26 1.01 -9.33
CA PRO A 254 20.78 1.16 -7.96
C PRO A 254 19.98 2.45 -7.72
N THR A 255 19.17 2.46 -6.65
CA THR A 255 18.66 3.70 -6.05
C THR A 255 19.61 4.15 -4.96
N TYR A 256 20.05 5.40 -5.02
CA TYR A 256 20.96 6.00 -4.03
C TYR A 256 20.17 6.79 -2.98
N PRO A 257 20.69 6.90 -1.75
CA PRO A 257 20.18 7.86 -0.79
C PRO A 257 20.37 9.30 -1.34
N PRO A 258 19.57 10.27 -0.88
CA PRO A 258 19.74 11.67 -1.27
C PRO A 258 21.18 12.16 -1.06
N VAL A 259 21.80 12.73 -2.09
CA VAL A 259 23.16 13.28 -2.02
C VAL A 259 23.15 14.80 -2.20
N PRO A 260 24.04 15.57 -1.55
CA PRO A 260 24.15 17.01 -1.80
C PRO A 260 24.45 17.30 -3.27
N TYR A 261 23.94 18.42 -3.78
CA TYR A 261 24.26 18.86 -5.14
C TYR A 261 25.76 19.20 -5.27
N ALA A 262 26.35 18.71 -6.36
CA ALA A 262 27.66 19.09 -6.84
C ALA A 262 27.65 19.08 -8.38
N THR A 263 28.54 19.86 -9.01
CA THR A 263 28.69 19.89 -10.47
C THR A 263 29.09 18.54 -11.04
N THR A 264 29.78 17.71 -10.24
CA THR A 264 30.09 16.33 -10.55
C THR A 264 29.84 15.49 -9.32
N VAL A 265 29.01 14.47 -9.45
CA VAL A 265 28.69 13.53 -8.37
C VAL A 265 29.29 12.17 -8.73
N ALA A 266 30.17 11.69 -7.87
CA ALA A 266 30.76 10.36 -7.97
C ALA A 266 29.87 9.34 -7.24
N LEU A 267 29.48 8.26 -7.93
CA LEU A 267 28.60 7.21 -7.42
C LEU A 267 29.35 5.88 -7.33
N PRO A 268 29.25 5.13 -6.22
CA PRO A 268 29.79 3.78 -6.15
C PRO A 268 28.89 2.86 -6.98
N LEU A 269 29.35 2.52 -8.19
CA LEU A 269 28.61 1.70 -9.13
C LEU A 269 29.48 0.48 -9.52
N PRO A 270 29.37 -0.64 -8.79
CA PRO A 270 30.17 -1.82 -9.09
C PRO A 270 29.92 -2.37 -10.51
N PRO A 271 30.81 -3.24 -11.03
CA PRO A 271 30.58 -3.88 -12.31
C PRO A 271 29.27 -4.70 -12.33
N PRO A 272 28.62 -4.83 -13.50
CA PRO A 272 27.49 -5.75 -13.64
C PRO A 272 27.91 -7.21 -13.38
N ALA A 273 27.04 -7.95 -12.69
CA ALA A 273 27.21 -9.37 -12.42
C ALA A 273 25.89 -10.11 -12.65
N THR A 274 25.96 -11.40 -12.95
CA THR A 274 24.76 -12.23 -13.14
C THR A 274 24.67 -13.27 -12.03
N LEU A 275 23.51 -13.33 -11.37
CA LEU A 275 23.17 -14.41 -10.45
C LEU A 275 22.35 -15.46 -11.20
N THR A 276 22.91 -16.66 -11.36
CA THR A 276 22.17 -17.84 -11.83
C THR A 276 21.56 -18.54 -10.62
N VAL A 277 20.25 -18.76 -10.64
CA VAL A 277 19.49 -19.36 -9.53
C VAL A 277 18.81 -20.65 -9.98
N ARG A 278 18.85 -21.66 -9.11
CA ARG A 278 18.10 -22.91 -9.23
C ARG A 278 17.14 -23.02 -8.04
N VAL A 279 15.86 -23.19 -8.32
CA VAL A 279 14.80 -23.35 -7.31
C VAL A 279 14.37 -24.80 -7.31
N VAL A 280 14.54 -25.46 -6.17
CA VAL A 280 14.18 -26.86 -5.98
C VAL A 280 13.20 -27.03 -4.82
N ASP A 281 12.45 -28.12 -4.82
CA ASP A 281 11.60 -28.51 -3.70
C ASP A 281 12.36 -29.38 -2.67
N GLY A 282 11.63 -29.87 -1.67
CA GLY A 282 12.19 -30.76 -0.63
C GLY A 282 12.69 -32.12 -1.15
N ALA A 283 12.30 -32.53 -2.36
CA ALA A 283 12.80 -33.74 -3.03
C ALA A 283 13.97 -33.46 -3.98
N GLY A 284 14.32 -32.19 -4.19
CA GLY A 284 15.36 -31.76 -5.13
C GLY A 284 14.87 -31.58 -6.57
N GLU A 285 13.57 -31.67 -6.81
CA GLU A 285 12.95 -31.42 -8.12
C GLU A 285 12.84 -29.92 -8.39
N LEU A 286 12.96 -29.52 -9.66
CA LEU A 286 12.89 -28.11 -10.04
C LEU A 286 11.47 -27.55 -9.88
N VAL A 287 11.38 -26.31 -9.36
CA VAL A 287 10.10 -25.64 -9.08
C VAL A 287 9.83 -24.55 -10.12
N PRO A 288 8.99 -24.81 -11.15
CA PRO A 288 8.69 -23.83 -12.18
C PRO A 288 7.86 -22.67 -11.63
N SER A 289 7.93 -21.53 -12.33
CA SER A 289 7.16 -20.32 -12.01
C SER A 289 7.41 -19.72 -10.61
N ALA A 290 8.47 -20.12 -9.93
CA ALA A 290 8.85 -19.54 -8.65
C ALA A 290 9.37 -18.11 -8.84
N ARG A 291 8.78 -17.15 -8.13
CA ARG A 291 9.27 -15.77 -8.14
C ARG A 291 10.45 -15.65 -7.19
N ILE A 292 11.60 -15.26 -7.72
CA ILE A 292 12.83 -15.04 -6.96
C ILE A 292 12.95 -13.55 -6.68
N TYR A 293 13.15 -13.20 -5.42
CA TYR A 293 13.42 -11.85 -4.96
C TYR A 293 14.87 -11.72 -4.54
N VAL A 294 15.50 -10.62 -4.94
CA VAL A 294 16.88 -10.30 -4.58
C VAL A 294 16.95 -8.85 -4.12
N ARG A 295 17.72 -8.60 -3.05
CA ARG A 295 17.98 -7.25 -2.54
C ARG A 295 19.43 -7.13 -2.08
N SER A 296 20.09 -6.02 -2.43
CA SER A 296 21.44 -5.71 -1.95
C SER A 296 21.53 -5.61 -0.44
N ALA A 297 22.68 -5.99 0.11
CA ALA A 297 23.00 -5.99 1.52
C ALA A 297 24.35 -5.28 1.77
N GLY A 298 24.50 -4.63 2.91
CA GLY A 298 25.79 -4.03 3.32
C GLY A 298 26.23 -2.81 2.51
N THR A 299 25.39 -2.26 1.62
CA THR A 299 25.72 -1.10 0.79
C THR A 299 24.86 0.13 1.13
N ALA A 300 25.35 1.32 0.79
CA ALA A 300 24.60 2.57 0.99
C ALA A 300 23.46 2.75 -0.02
N TRP A 301 23.56 2.13 -1.20
CA TRP A 301 22.54 2.12 -2.24
C TRP A 301 21.67 0.86 -2.14
N THR A 302 20.47 0.89 -2.73
CA THR A 302 19.59 -0.28 -2.80
C THR A 302 19.38 -0.70 -4.24
N LEU A 303 19.65 -1.97 -4.53
CA LEU A 303 19.21 -2.64 -5.75
C LEU A 303 18.28 -3.80 -5.34
N ALA A 304 17.05 -3.75 -5.81
CA ALA A 304 16.07 -4.81 -5.63
C ALA A 304 15.53 -5.25 -6.99
N ARG A 305 15.41 -6.57 -7.17
CA ARG A 305 14.93 -7.17 -8.41
C ARG A 305 14.03 -8.36 -8.07
N SER A 306 13.14 -8.68 -9.00
CA SER A 306 12.45 -9.97 -9.00
C SER A 306 12.38 -10.55 -10.39
N VAL A 307 12.47 -11.87 -10.49
CA VAL A 307 12.29 -12.63 -11.74
C VAL A 307 11.40 -13.83 -11.45
N VAL A 308 10.71 -14.32 -12.46
CA VAL A 308 9.99 -15.60 -12.38
C VAL A 308 10.86 -16.67 -13.03
N ALA A 309 11.20 -17.71 -12.27
CA ALA A 309 11.92 -18.87 -12.79
C ALA A 309 11.03 -19.61 -13.79
N ASP A 310 11.60 -20.02 -14.92
CA ASP A 310 10.85 -20.71 -15.98
C ASP A 310 10.60 -22.17 -15.57
N ILE A 311 11.57 -23.04 -15.84
CA ILE A 311 11.58 -24.45 -15.44
C ILE A 311 12.10 -24.67 -14.01
N GLY A 312 12.16 -23.63 -13.19
CA GLY A 312 12.83 -23.63 -11.88
C GLY A 312 14.27 -23.10 -11.93
N GLU A 313 14.68 -22.52 -13.04
CA GLU A 313 15.94 -21.80 -13.18
C GLU A 313 15.70 -20.37 -13.66
N ALA A 314 16.59 -19.45 -13.26
CA ALA A 314 16.58 -18.07 -13.70
C ALA A 314 17.98 -17.46 -13.69
N ALA A 315 18.20 -16.43 -14.52
CA ALA A 315 19.36 -15.56 -14.44
C ALA A 315 18.89 -14.13 -14.11
N ILE A 316 19.57 -13.48 -13.17
CA ILE A 316 19.23 -12.14 -12.69
C ILE A 316 20.44 -11.24 -12.91
N ALA A 317 20.27 -10.19 -13.72
CA ALA A 317 21.28 -9.14 -13.87
C ALA A 317 21.30 -8.25 -12.63
N LEU A 318 22.46 -8.16 -12.00
CA LEU A 318 22.75 -7.44 -10.76
C LEU A 318 24.09 -6.70 -10.89
N ARG A 319 24.61 -6.20 -9.77
CA ARG A 319 25.95 -5.62 -9.62
C ARG A 319 26.79 -6.53 -8.72
N GLU A 320 28.11 -6.47 -8.80
CA GLU A 320 28.97 -7.11 -7.81
C GLU A 320 28.63 -6.61 -6.38
N GLY A 321 28.74 -7.50 -5.39
CA GLY A 321 28.42 -7.20 -3.99
C GLY A 321 27.57 -8.26 -3.29
N ASP A 322 27.14 -7.93 -2.07
CA ASP A 322 26.36 -8.81 -1.20
C ASP A 322 24.85 -8.63 -1.38
N TYR A 323 24.11 -9.73 -1.32
CA TYR A 323 22.67 -9.77 -1.49
C TYR A 323 22.00 -10.77 -0.55
N PHE A 324 20.73 -10.53 -0.26
CA PHE A 324 19.80 -11.58 0.20
C PHE A 324 18.95 -12.04 -0.96
N VAL A 325 18.66 -13.34 -1.00
CA VAL A 325 17.86 -13.99 -2.04
C VAL A 325 16.81 -14.88 -1.41
N GLN A 326 15.60 -14.88 -1.96
CA GLN A 326 14.50 -15.72 -1.51
C GLN A 326 13.59 -16.12 -2.67
N ALA A 327 13.15 -17.38 -2.72
CA ALA A 327 12.21 -17.88 -3.71
C ALA A 327 10.81 -18.03 -3.11
N ALA A 328 9.83 -17.68 -3.93
CA ALA A 328 8.42 -17.72 -3.59
C ALA A 328 7.67 -18.42 -4.74
N PRO A 329 7.46 -19.75 -4.63
CA PRO A 329 6.66 -20.52 -5.60
C PRO A 329 5.23 -19.96 -5.76
N PRO A 330 4.43 -20.45 -6.73
CA PRO A 330 3.02 -20.09 -6.85
C PRO A 330 2.22 -20.31 -5.56
N THR A 331 1.13 -19.55 -5.39
CA THR A 331 0.30 -19.61 -4.17
C THR A 331 -0.56 -20.88 -4.09
N ASP A 332 -0.66 -21.66 -5.17
CA ASP A 332 -1.48 -22.87 -5.24
C ASP A 332 -1.16 -23.91 -4.17
N ALA A 333 -2.18 -24.60 -3.66
CA ALA A 333 -2.05 -25.53 -2.53
C ALA A 333 -1.09 -26.71 -2.81
N THR A 334 -0.86 -27.05 -4.07
CA THR A 334 0.01 -28.15 -4.50
C THR A 334 1.45 -27.72 -4.77
N SER A 335 1.73 -26.42 -4.86
CA SER A 335 3.09 -25.92 -5.04
C SER A 335 3.88 -26.00 -3.73
N PRO A 336 5.22 -26.13 -3.81
CA PRO A 336 6.10 -25.95 -2.65
C PRO A 336 5.91 -24.58 -1.99
N GLY A 337 6.36 -24.48 -0.75
CA GLY A 337 6.31 -23.27 0.06
C GLY A 337 7.51 -22.34 -0.19
N VAL A 338 7.47 -21.18 0.46
CA VAL A 338 8.53 -20.16 0.38
C VAL A 338 9.87 -20.70 0.92
N SER A 339 10.97 -20.41 0.23
CA SER A 339 12.32 -20.74 0.70
C SER A 339 12.75 -19.88 1.88
N ALA A 340 13.74 -20.33 2.65
CA ALA A 340 14.48 -19.44 3.55
C ALA A 340 15.14 -18.31 2.75
N SER A 341 15.29 -17.13 3.38
CA SER A 341 16.16 -16.08 2.87
C SER A 341 17.61 -16.49 3.08
N LYS A 342 18.44 -16.40 2.04
CA LYS A 342 19.85 -16.79 2.07
C LYS A 342 20.74 -15.64 1.58
N PRO A 343 21.89 -15.38 2.23
CA PRO A 343 22.87 -14.44 1.73
C PRO A 343 23.65 -15.04 0.54
N VAL A 344 24.10 -14.18 -0.38
CA VAL A 344 25.01 -14.51 -1.48
C VAL A 344 25.91 -13.31 -1.78
N THR A 345 27.15 -13.58 -2.19
CA THR A 345 28.10 -12.57 -2.67
C THR A 345 28.37 -12.81 -4.15
N LEU A 346 28.27 -11.76 -4.96
CA LEU A 346 28.58 -11.78 -6.39
C LEU A 346 29.97 -11.17 -6.65
N PRO A 347 30.72 -11.70 -7.64
CA PRO A 347 30.32 -12.74 -8.59
C PRO A 347 30.32 -14.16 -8.01
N LEU A 348 29.49 -15.06 -8.56
CA LEU A 348 29.39 -16.46 -8.14
C LEU A 348 29.63 -17.40 -9.33
N ALA A 349 30.50 -18.39 -9.16
CA ALA A 349 30.89 -19.31 -10.24
C ALA A 349 29.87 -20.44 -10.50
N THR A 350 29.02 -20.76 -9.53
CA THR A 350 28.03 -21.84 -9.63
C THR A 350 26.61 -21.32 -9.44
N ALA A 351 25.62 -22.08 -9.90
CA ALA A 351 24.23 -21.74 -9.64
C ALA A 351 23.94 -21.70 -8.14
N PHE A 352 23.20 -20.68 -7.71
CA PHE A 352 22.75 -20.51 -6.34
C PHE A 352 21.46 -21.27 -6.11
N GLU A 353 21.45 -22.22 -5.16
CA GLU A 353 20.30 -23.10 -4.94
C GLU A 353 19.40 -22.65 -3.78
N LEU A 354 18.11 -22.51 -4.09
CA LEU A 354 17.03 -22.21 -3.16
C LEU A 354 16.13 -23.44 -2.99
N ASN A 355 16.02 -23.92 -1.76
CA ASN A 355 15.15 -25.05 -1.42
C ASN A 355 13.82 -24.53 -0.85
N CYS A 356 12.73 -24.94 -1.50
CA CYS A 356 11.35 -24.64 -1.16
C CYS A 356 10.72 -25.84 -0.44
N PRO A 357 10.47 -25.77 0.88
CA PRO A 357 9.88 -26.87 1.64
C PRO A 357 8.43 -27.13 1.21
N ALA A 358 7.81 -28.23 1.66
CA ALA A 358 6.37 -28.41 1.45
C ALA A 358 5.55 -27.35 2.22
N LYS A 359 4.39 -26.96 1.68
CA LYS A 359 3.44 -26.10 2.41
C LYS A 359 2.85 -26.83 3.62
N LEU A 360 2.55 -26.05 4.64
CA LEU A 360 1.90 -26.52 5.86
C LEU A 360 0.40 -26.60 5.63
N ARG A 361 -0.20 -27.69 6.08
CA ARG A 361 -1.63 -27.97 5.98
C ARG A 361 -2.24 -27.93 7.38
N ARG A 362 -3.32 -27.18 7.50
CA ARG A 362 -4.03 -26.99 8.75
C ARG A 362 -5.51 -27.27 8.60
N LEU A 363 -6.08 -27.92 9.61
CA LEU A 363 -7.51 -28.01 9.81
C LEU A 363 -7.91 -27.03 10.91
N GLY A 364 -8.73 -26.04 10.58
CA GLY A 364 -9.26 -25.08 11.54
C GLY A 364 -10.75 -25.29 11.76
N GLN A 365 -11.26 -24.82 12.89
CA GLN A 365 -12.70 -24.82 13.19
C GLN A 365 -13.12 -23.43 13.67
N ILE A 366 -14.22 -22.92 13.12
CA ILE A 366 -14.84 -21.66 13.54
C ILE A 366 -15.98 -21.96 14.50
N LEU A 367 -15.91 -21.35 15.68
CA LEU A 367 -16.93 -21.43 16.71
C LEU A 367 -17.63 -20.08 16.85
N GLY A 368 -18.95 -20.11 17.04
CA GLY A 368 -19.74 -18.93 17.36
C GLY A 368 -19.44 -18.43 18.78
N PRO A 369 -20.05 -17.30 19.16
CA PRO A 369 -19.83 -16.71 20.48
C PRO A 369 -20.26 -17.64 21.64
N ASN A 370 -21.22 -18.52 21.37
CA ASN A 370 -21.71 -19.55 22.30
C ASN A 370 -20.80 -20.80 22.38
N GLY A 371 -19.67 -20.82 21.69
CA GLY A 371 -18.74 -21.95 21.64
C GLY A 371 -19.19 -23.13 20.77
N LYS A 372 -20.32 -23.04 20.06
CA LYS A 372 -20.79 -24.06 19.10
C LYS A 372 -20.25 -23.76 17.71
N ALA A 373 -20.15 -24.76 16.84
CA ALA A 373 -19.78 -24.55 15.43
C ALA A 373 -20.73 -23.57 14.71
N VAL A 374 -20.19 -22.70 13.87
CA VAL A 374 -20.97 -21.67 13.14
C VAL A 374 -21.71 -22.20 11.90
N GLY A 375 -21.37 -23.40 11.44
CA GLY A 375 -21.94 -24.00 10.22
C GLY A 375 -21.18 -23.63 8.95
N GLN A 376 -21.82 -23.82 7.81
CA GLN A 376 -21.19 -23.79 6.48
C GLN A 376 -21.10 -22.39 5.86
N ASN A 377 -20.26 -22.27 4.83
CA ASN A 377 -20.13 -21.12 3.91
C ASN A 377 -19.50 -19.85 4.52
N PHE A 378 -18.88 -19.91 5.70
CA PHE A 378 -18.03 -18.81 6.15
C PHE A 378 -16.81 -18.75 5.25
N GLN A 379 -16.57 -17.58 4.65
CA GLN A 379 -15.41 -17.37 3.81
C GLN A 379 -14.20 -17.09 4.68
N ILE A 380 -13.10 -17.77 4.38
CA ILE A 380 -11.84 -17.59 5.09
C ILE A 380 -10.84 -17.01 4.10
N VAL A 381 -10.37 -15.79 4.35
CA VAL A 381 -9.28 -15.18 3.58
C VAL A 381 -8.06 -15.16 4.47
N ALA A 382 -6.99 -15.83 4.06
CA ALA A 382 -5.73 -15.84 4.79
C ALA A 382 -4.65 -15.12 3.99
N THR A 383 -4.08 -14.06 4.57
CA THR A 383 -3.03 -13.24 3.95
C THR A 383 -1.78 -13.27 4.80
N ARG A 384 -0.67 -13.70 4.21
CA ARG A 384 0.65 -13.68 4.82
C ARG A 384 1.10 -12.25 5.00
N ILE A 385 1.53 -11.91 6.20
CA ILE A 385 2.14 -10.62 6.49
C ILE A 385 3.52 -10.59 5.80
N ALA A 386 3.88 -9.45 5.22
CA ALA A 386 5.16 -9.31 4.53
C ALA A 386 6.33 -9.53 5.52
N ASP A 387 7.27 -10.38 5.14
CA ASP A 387 8.49 -10.64 5.89
C ASP A 387 9.68 -10.96 4.96
N GLY A 388 10.90 -10.75 5.44
CA GLY A 388 12.11 -10.94 4.64
C GLY A 388 12.05 -10.17 3.32
N LEU A 389 12.16 -10.88 2.20
CA LEU A 389 12.03 -10.32 0.84
C LEU A 389 10.66 -10.58 0.21
N ILE A 390 9.73 -11.20 0.94
CA ILE A 390 8.45 -11.63 0.41
C ILE A 390 7.39 -10.58 0.71
N PRO A 391 6.76 -9.99 -0.32
CA PRO A 391 5.58 -9.16 -0.11
C PRO A 391 4.40 -10.02 0.39
N THR A 392 3.27 -9.40 0.70
CA THR A 392 2.06 -10.11 1.13
C THR A 392 1.62 -11.16 0.11
N ARG A 393 1.18 -12.33 0.60
CA ARG A 393 0.73 -13.47 -0.24
C ARG A 393 -0.60 -14.02 0.27
N ALA A 394 -1.48 -14.43 -0.63
CA ALA A 394 -2.68 -15.17 -0.25
C ALA A 394 -2.37 -16.66 -0.07
N ALA A 395 -3.09 -17.32 0.83
CA ALA A 395 -3.10 -18.77 0.97
C ALA A 395 -4.31 -19.40 0.28
N SER A 396 -4.25 -20.72 0.11
CA SER A 396 -5.41 -21.52 -0.27
C SER A 396 -6.23 -21.86 0.98
N THR A 397 -7.51 -21.54 0.94
CA THR A 397 -8.48 -21.81 2.01
C THR A 397 -9.76 -22.38 1.42
N THR A 398 -10.47 -23.19 2.19
CA THR A 398 -11.86 -23.55 1.90
C THR A 398 -12.81 -22.67 2.72
N SER A 399 -14.05 -22.52 2.24
CA SER A 399 -15.13 -22.11 3.14
C SER A 399 -15.38 -23.18 4.21
N THR A 400 -16.06 -22.81 5.28
CA THR A 400 -16.44 -23.78 6.32
C THR A 400 -17.46 -24.80 5.80
N ASP A 401 -17.36 -26.03 6.31
CA ASP A 401 -18.37 -27.07 6.15
C ASP A 401 -19.50 -26.95 7.20
N ALA A 402 -20.43 -27.92 7.22
CA ALA A 402 -21.56 -27.93 8.16
C ALA A 402 -21.16 -27.94 9.65
N PHE A 403 -19.90 -28.29 9.97
CA PHE A 403 -19.36 -28.32 11.32
C PHE A 403 -18.44 -27.13 11.63
N GLY A 404 -18.44 -26.10 10.76
CA GLY A 404 -17.59 -24.92 10.90
C GLY A 404 -16.13 -25.20 10.60
N VAL A 405 -15.79 -26.35 9.99
CA VAL A 405 -14.41 -26.77 9.75
C VAL A 405 -13.95 -26.28 8.37
N PHE A 406 -12.71 -25.80 8.29
CA PHE A 406 -12.08 -25.37 7.05
C PHE A 406 -10.66 -25.92 6.92
N ARG A 407 -10.16 -26.00 5.69
CA ARG A 407 -8.78 -26.35 5.39
C ARG A 407 -8.00 -25.12 4.99
N PHE A 408 -6.77 -25.04 5.47
CA PHE A 408 -5.81 -24.00 5.12
C PHE A 408 -4.52 -24.67 4.63
N VAL A 409 -3.97 -24.17 3.52
CA VAL A 409 -2.66 -24.57 3.01
C VAL A 409 -1.84 -23.33 2.72
N GLY A 410 -0.70 -23.19 3.42
CA GLY A 410 0.12 -21.99 3.32
C GLY A 410 1.58 -22.21 3.69
N ASP A 411 2.37 -21.19 3.39
CA ASP A 411 3.80 -21.09 3.71
C ASP A 411 4.01 -20.89 5.22
N ALA A 412 5.20 -21.24 5.72
CA ALA A 412 5.63 -20.80 7.05
C ALA A 412 5.68 -19.26 7.13
N GLY A 413 5.36 -18.71 8.30
CA GLY A 413 5.31 -17.27 8.56
C GLY A 413 4.07 -16.85 9.33
N SER A 414 3.89 -15.53 9.45
CA SER A 414 2.74 -14.93 10.13
C SER A 414 1.61 -14.63 9.14
N TRP A 415 0.40 -15.00 9.52
CA TRP A 415 -0.81 -14.90 8.70
C TRP A 415 -1.89 -14.12 9.42
N ARG A 416 -2.59 -13.27 8.68
CA ARG A 416 -3.84 -12.65 9.06
C ARG A 416 -4.98 -13.44 8.43
N PHE A 417 -5.90 -13.93 9.25
CA PHE A 417 -7.11 -14.61 8.82
C PHE A 417 -8.28 -13.66 8.97
N GLU A 418 -9.02 -13.44 7.90
CA GLU A 418 -10.29 -12.75 7.88
C GLU A 418 -11.41 -13.77 7.65
N ILE A 419 -12.28 -13.91 8.64
CA ILE A 419 -13.45 -14.77 8.61
C ILE A 419 -14.66 -13.89 8.31
N VAL A 420 -15.27 -14.10 7.15
CA VAL A 420 -16.41 -13.34 6.65
C VAL A 420 -17.66 -14.21 6.69
N PRO A 421 -18.65 -13.86 7.53
CA PRO A 421 -19.91 -14.59 7.60
C PRO A 421 -20.72 -14.49 6.31
N PRO A 422 -21.57 -15.48 6.01
CA PRO A 422 -22.61 -15.35 4.98
C PRO A 422 -23.53 -14.14 5.26
N PRO A 423 -24.09 -13.47 4.23
CA PRO A 423 -24.89 -12.26 4.41
C PRO A 423 -26.14 -12.41 5.29
N ASP A 424 -26.70 -13.61 5.39
CA ASP A 424 -27.87 -13.95 6.20
C ASP A 424 -27.54 -14.27 7.66
N VAL A 425 -26.25 -14.42 7.98
CA VAL A 425 -25.79 -14.71 9.34
C VAL A 425 -25.41 -13.41 10.04
N ARG A 426 -26.14 -13.07 11.11
CA ARG A 426 -25.86 -11.90 11.97
C ARG A 426 -24.67 -12.13 12.92
N LEU A 427 -23.53 -12.51 12.36
CA LEU A 427 -22.25 -12.56 13.08
C LEU A 427 -21.29 -11.53 12.47
N PRO A 428 -20.32 -11.02 13.24
CA PRO A 428 -19.40 -10.02 12.76
C PRO A 428 -18.27 -10.62 11.91
N ARG A 429 -17.62 -9.82 11.08
CA ARG A 429 -16.30 -10.20 10.55
C ARG A 429 -15.33 -10.41 11.72
N THR A 430 -14.56 -11.49 11.68
CA THR A 430 -13.55 -11.79 12.69
C THR A 430 -12.17 -11.79 12.05
N VAL A 431 -11.21 -11.09 12.66
CA VAL A 431 -9.82 -11.02 12.19
C VAL A 431 -8.90 -11.58 13.28
N VAL A 432 -8.10 -12.58 12.93
CA VAL A 432 -7.16 -13.25 13.85
C VAL A 432 -5.78 -13.42 13.24
N GLY A 433 -4.77 -13.56 14.09
CA GLY A 433 -3.39 -13.79 13.72
C GLY A 433 -3.00 -15.24 13.98
N VAL A 434 -2.29 -15.85 13.04
CA VAL A 434 -1.79 -17.22 13.15
C VAL A 434 -0.34 -17.25 12.68
N THR A 435 0.55 -17.81 13.48
CA THR A 435 1.95 -18.05 13.08
C THR A 435 2.15 -19.53 12.80
N LEU A 436 2.77 -19.82 11.67
CA LEU A 436 3.16 -21.16 11.26
C LEU A 436 4.67 -21.26 11.22
N TYR A 437 5.25 -22.19 11.94
CA TYR A 437 6.69 -22.36 11.97
C TYR A 437 7.12 -23.42 10.96
N ALA A 438 8.27 -23.21 10.33
CA ALA A 438 8.83 -24.18 9.38
C ALA A 438 9.12 -25.55 10.03
N THR A 439 9.22 -25.61 11.36
CA THR A 439 9.40 -26.82 12.17
C THR A 439 8.09 -27.51 12.54
N ASP A 440 6.94 -26.91 12.26
CA ASP A 440 5.66 -27.53 12.58
C ASP A 440 5.42 -28.81 11.79
N ALA A 441 4.60 -29.71 12.34
CA ALA A 441 4.12 -30.87 11.61
C ALA A 441 3.41 -30.46 10.30
N GLN A 442 3.65 -31.24 9.24
CA GLN A 442 3.12 -30.95 7.90
C GLN A 442 1.60 -30.86 7.90
N ASP A 443 0.93 -31.84 8.50
CA ASP A 443 -0.51 -31.85 8.76
C ASP A 443 -0.76 -31.67 10.27
N SER A 444 -1.57 -30.68 10.67
CA SER A 444 -2.00 -30.52 12.07
C SER A 444 -3.31 -29.73 12.19
N SER A 445 -3.92 -29.77 13.38
CA SER A 445 -5.07 -28.94 13.72
C SER A 445 -4.63 -27.58 14.24
N MET A 446 -5.35 -26.53 13.88
CA MET A 446 -5.26 -25.22 14.53
C MET A 446 -6.14 -25.17 15.78
N GLU A 447 -5.82 -24.27 16.69
CA GLU A 447 -6.76 -23.88 17.74
C GLU A 447 -8.05 -23.32 17.11
N SER A 448 -9.20 -23.66 17.69
CA SER A 448 -10.48 -23.18 17.21
C SER A 448 -10.55 -21.64 17.29
N ILE A 449 -11.05 -21.02 16.22
CA ILE A 449 -11.23 -19.57 16.16
C ILE A 449 -12.63 -19.25 16.65
N ARG A 450 -12.74 -18.46 17.72
CA ARG A 450 -14.03 -18.04 18.27
C ARG A 450 -14.44 -16.68 17.71
N MET A 451 -15.65 -16.61 17.17
CA MET A 451 -16.26 -15.38 16.73
C MET A 451 -16.67 -14.51 17.91
N SER A 452 -16.48 -13.19 17.77
CA SER A 452 -16.88 -12.20 18.75
C SER A 452 -18.40 -12.08 18.85
N GLN A 453 -18.90 -11.60 19.99
CA GLN A 453 -20.31 -11.24 20.11
C GLN A 453 -20.67 -10.19 19.03
N PRO A 454 -21.83 -10.31 18.38
CA PRO A 454 -22.26 -9.33 17.38
C PRO A 454 -22.66 -8.02 18.05
N LEU A 455 -22.07 -6.91 17.62
CA LEU A 455 -22.49 -5.56 17.99
C LEU A 455 -23.25 -4.92 16.81
N PRO A 456 -24.58 -4.82 16.86
CA PRO A 456 -25.35 -4.12 15.82
C PRO A 456 -25.13 -2.61 15.95
N VAL A 457 -24.69 -1.99 14.86
CA VAL A 457 -24.48 -0.55 14.72
C VAL A 457 -25.30 -0.07 13.54
N GLY A 458 -26.04 1.02 13.73
CA GLY A 458 -26.95 1.52 12.70
C GLY A 458 -27.08 3.03 12.73
N GLY A 459 -27.88 3.55 11.81
CA GLY A 459 -28.16 4.98 11.70
C GLY A 459 -28.70 5.34 10.32
N VAL A 460 -28.81 6.63 10.06
CA VAL A 460 -29.33 7.18 8.80
C VAL A 460 -28.24 7.98 8.08
N VAL A 461 -28.14 7.80 6.77
CA VAL A 461 -27.33 8.67 5.91
C VAL A 461 -28.25 9.65 5.18
N THR A 462 -28.05 10.92 5.47
CA THR A 462 -28.67 12.03 4.76
C THR A 462 -27.62 12.83 4.01
N GLY A 463 -28.04 13.74 3.15
CA GLY A 463 -27.13 14.60 2.42
C GLY A 463 -27.74 15.95 2.08
N ARG A 464 -26.90 16.98 2.06
CA ARG A 464 -27.32 18.36 1.79
C ARG A 464 -26.51 18.95 0.64
N VAL A 465 -27.22 19.45 -0.38
CA VAL A 465 -26.61 19.95 -1.62
C VAL A 465 -26.13 21.39 -1.46
N SER A 466 -26.84 22.20 -0.67
CA SER A 466 -26.50 23.60 -0.40
C SER A 466 -26.61 23.91 1.09
N PRO A 467 -25.75 24.79 1.64
CA PRO A 467 -25.88 25.26 3.01
C PRO A 467 -27.31 25.77 3.30
N GLY A 468 -27.95 25.24 4.34
CA GLY A 468 -29.33 25.59 4.73
C GLY A 468 -30.46 24.94 3.92
N GLY A 469 -30.15 24.12 2.90
CA GLY A 469 -31.15 23.33 2.16
C GLY A 469 -31.73 22.15 2.99
N PRO A 470 -32.83 21.53 2.53
CA PRO A 470 -33.39 20.35 3.18
C PRO A 470 -32.44 19.16 3.05
N ASP A 471 -32.45 18.29 4.06
CA ASP A 471 -31.71 17.04 4.02
C ASP A 471 -32.41 16.04 3.08
N ALA A 472 -31.66 15.50 2.14
CA ALA A 472 -32.10 14.44 1.25
C ALA A 472 -31.64 13.09 1.79
N VAL A 473 -32.49 12.07 1.67
CA VAL A 473 -32.12 10.69 1.97
C VAL A 473 -31.09 10.21 0.95
N VAL A 474 -30.00 9.58 1.42
CA VAL A 474 -28.98 9.01 0.56
C VAL A 474 -29.13 7.49 0.54
N THR A 475 -29.74 6.97 -0.53
CA THR A 475 -29.93 5.53 -0.73
C THR A 475 -28.69 4.87 -1.33
N ASN A 476 -28.47 3.60 -1.03
CA ASN A 476 -27.36 2.78 -1.56
C ASN A 476 -25.95 3.37 -1.32
N ALA A 477 -25.78 4.23 -0.31
CA ALA A 477 -24.46 4.65 0.18
C ALA A 477 -23.82 3.49 0.94
N MET A 478 -22.51 3.28 0.75
CA MET A 478 -21.74 2.30 1.51
C MET A 478 -21.19 2.95 2.77
N VAL A 479 -21.56 2.43 3.94
CA VAL A 479 -21.01 2.81 5.24
C VAL A 479 -20.04 1.72 5.67
N SER A 480 -18.76 2.05 5.80
CA SER A 480 -17.69 1.11 6.16
C SER A 480 -17.01 1.52 7.46
N PHE A 481 -16.86 0.59 8.39
CA PHE A 481 -16.23 0.80 9.68
C PHE A 481 -14.85 0.14 9.70
N PHE A 482 -13.85 0.88 10.16
CA PHE A 482 -12.46 0.46 10.23
C PHE A 482 -11.92 0.63 11.63
N SER A 483 -11.01 -0.25 12.03
CA SER A 483 -10.10 0.00 13.14
C SER A 483 -8.65 -0.04 12.63
N LEU A 484 -7.70 0.31 13.49
CA LEU A 484 -6.28 0.26 13.14
C LEU A 484 -5.59 -0.91 13.84
N ASP A 485 -4.75 -1.62 13.09
CA ASP A 485 -3.79 -2.56 13.66
C ASP A 485 -2.63 -1.85 14.40
N SER A 486 -1.71 -2.61 14.98
CA SER A 486 -0.53 -2.05 15.67
C SER A 486 0.39 -1.24 14.76
N SER A 487 0.31 -1.46 13.45
CA SER A 487 1.08 -0.74 12.42
C SER A 487 0.37 0.49 11.87
N ALA A 488 -0.76 0.88 12.48
CA ALA A 488 -1.63 1.98 12.07
C ALA A 488 -2.29 1.81 10.69
N HIS A 489 -2.38 0.57 10.18
CA HIS A 489 -3.13 0.28 8.96
C HIS A 489 -4.59 0.00 9.27
N SER A 490 -5.47 0.41 8.37
CA SER A 490 -6.90 0.19 8.49
C SER A 490 -7.27 -1.25 8.22
N VAL A 491 -8.12 -1.79 9.10
CA VAL A 491 -8.73 -3.11 8.96
C VAL A 491 -10.25 -2.91 8.95
N LEU A 492 -10.89 -3.36 7.88
CA LEU A 492 -12.35 -3.31 7.75
C LEU A 492 -12.99 -4.22 8.80
N LEU A 493 -13.82 -3.65 9.66
CA LEU A 493 -14.61 -4.37 10.67
C LEU A 493 -15.94 -4.85 10.11
N GLY A 494 -16.56 -4.06 9.24
CA GLY A 494 -17.86 -4.36 8.66
C GLY A 494 -18.34 -3.21 7.78
N SER A 495 -19.28 -3.51 6.90
CA SER A 495 -19.91 -2.51 6.06
C SER A 495 -21.36 -2.85 5.74
N ALA A 496 -22.15 -1.83 5.44
CA ALA A 496 -23.55 -1.95 5.05
C ALA A 496 -23.90 -0.91 3.99
N ARG A 497 -24.90 -1.22 3.17
CA ARG A 497 -25.50 -0.28 2.24
C ARG A 497 -26.75 0.33 2.85
N THR A 498 -26.97 1.61 2.60
CA THR A 498 -28.20 2.26 3.03
C THR A 498 -29.40 1.79 2.19
N ASP A 499 -30.54 1.62 2.84
CA ASP A 499 -31.81 1.25 2.21
C ASP A 499 -32.51 2.44 1.53
N SER A 500 -33.78 2.28 1.15
CA SER A 500 -34.58 3.33 0.53
C SER A 500 -34.90 4.52 1.44
N LEU A 501 -34.78 4.34 2.76
CA LEU A 501 -34.98 5.37 3.78
C LEU A 501 -33.64 5.96 4.27
N GLY A 502 -32.51 5.50 3.70
CA GLY A 502 -31.17 5.93 4.10
C GLY A 502 -30.65 5.22 5.33
N HIS A 503 -31.37 4.22 5.85
CA HIS A 503 -30.96 3.47 7.02
C HIS A 503 -29.88 2.47 6.67
N TYR A 504 -28.89 2.32 7.54
CA TYR A 504 -27.92 1.23 7.48
C TYR A 504 -27.93 0.45 8.80
N ASP A 505 -27.63 -0.85 8.72
CA ASP A 505 -27.46 -1.77 9.84
C ASP A 505 -26.24 -2.64 9.54
N VAL A 506 -25.22 -2.56 10.40
CA VAL A 506 -23.96 -3.31 10.27
C VAL A 506 -23.68 -4.06 11.56
N VAL A 507 -23.19 -5.29 11.44
CA VAL A 507 -22.76 -6.10 12.58
C VAL A 507 -21.24 -6.01 12.70
N LEU A 508 -20.75 -5.37 13.75
CA LEU A 508 -19.34 -5.22 14.06
C LEU A 508 -18.89 -6.24 15.12
N PRO A 509 -17.62 -6.65 15.14
CA PRO A 509 -17.10 -7.40 16.28
C PRO A 509 -17.23 -6.54 17.53
N ASP A 510 -17.55 -7.15 18.67
CA ASP A 510 -17.55 -6.47 19.96
C ASP A 510 -16.19 -5.78 20.16
N VAL A 511 -16.16 -4.47 19.94
CA VAL A 511 -14.96 -3.66 20.14
C VAL A 511 -14.71 -3.65 21.63
N ALA A 512 -13.46 -3.87 22.04
CA ALA A 512 -13.11 -3.99 23.45
C ALA A 512 -13.71 -2.82 24.24
N GLN A 513 -14.83 -3.09 24.92
CA GLN A 513 -15.25 -2.22 25.99
C GLN A 513 -14.16 -2.38 27.04
N PRO A 514 -13.56 -1.29 27.55
CA PRO A 514 -12.86 -1.39 28.81
C PRO A 514 -13.91 -1.83 29.83
N VAL A 515 -14.07 -3.14 30.00
CA VAL A 515 -14.79 -3.71 31.11
C VAL A 515 -14.04 -3.19 32.31
N VAL A 516 -14.70 -2.28 33.05
CA VAL A 516 -14.46 -2.10 34.47
C VAL A 516 -14.32 -3.52 35.01
N GLY A 517 -13.09 -3.91 35.37
CA GLY A 517 -12.80 -5.25 35.86
C GLY A 517 -13.74 -5.63 37.02
N PRO A 518 -13.80 -6.93 37.38
CA PRO A 518 -14.59 -7.36 38.53
C PRO A 518 -14.33 -6.51 39.79
#